data_AF-A0A6B3I7Q4-F1
#
_entry.id   AF-A0A6B3I7Q4-F1
#
_cell.length_a   1.000
_cell.length_b   1.000
_cell.length_c   1.000
_cell.angle_alpha   90.00
_cell.angle_beta   90.00
_cell.angle_gamma   90.00
#
_symmetry.space_group_name_H-M   'P 1'
#
loop_
_entity.id
_entity.type
_entity.pdbx_description
1 polymer ?
#
loop_
_entity_poly.entity_id
_entity_poly.type
_entity_poly.pdbx_seq_one_letter_code
_entity_poly.pdbx_strand_id
1 'polypeptide(L)'
;AGHTVGVFAGWQFGPVWSMWLAGLDTERLPSFVPYRAMAGRIVESAVATDVATVDLGRSNGMEKRKLGAYPVPLHLALKAADRDERAALHGSCLRLEQRCQGPEEQLDMTRRCC
;
A
#
# COMPACT_ATOMS: atom_id res chain seq x y z
N ALA A 1 2.67 -1.38 31.13
CA ALA A 1 2.95 -2.44 30.13
C ALA A 1 2.72 -1.87 28.75
N GLY A 2 3.57 -2.18 27.77
CA GLY A 2 3.33 -1.81 26.37
C GLY A 2 2.23 -2.67 25.75
N HIS A 3 1.44 -2.10 24.84
CA HIS A 3 0.45 -2.84 24.05
C HIS A 3 0.78 -2.69 22.56
N THR A 4 0.79 -3.79 21.82
CA THR A 4 0.93 -3.79 20.36
C THR A 4 -0.27 -3.11 19.72
N VAL A 5 -0.04 -1.97 19.08
CA VAL A 5 -1.07 -1.18 18.36
C VAL A 5 -0.93 -1.24 16.84
N GLY A 6 0.07 -1.97 16.34
CA GLY A 6 0.29 -2.18 14.92
C GLY A 6 1.30 -3.29 14.67
N VAL A 7 1.12 -4.01 13.57
CA VAL A 7 1.99 -5.10 13.13
C VAL A 7 2.21 -4.97 11.64
N PHE A 8 3.47 -5.07 11.23
CA PHE A 8 3.84 -5.28 9.85
C PHE A 8 4.44 -6.67 9.71
N ALA A 9 4.09 -7.31 8.61
CA ALA A 9 4.75 -8.50 8.14
C ALA A 9 5.59 -8.12 6.91
N GLY A 10 6.61 -8.91 6.63
CA GLY A 10 7.24 -8.85 5.33
C GLY A 10 7.87 -10.14 4.93
N TRP A 11 8.09 -10.25 3.63
CA TRP A 11 8.57 -11.45 2.97
C TRP A 11 9.66 -11.08 1.99
N GLN A 12 10.69 -11.92 1.92
CA GLN A 12 11.73 -11.80 0.91
C GLN A 12 11.42 -12.73 -0.27
N PHE A 13 11.43 -12.16 -1.47
CA PHE A 13 11.30 -12.86 -2.74
C PHE A 13 12.52 -12.52 -3.60
N GLY A 14 13.54 -13.40 -3.54
CA GLY A 14 14.82 -13.15 -4.20
C GLY A 14 15.46 -11.84 -3.69
N PRO A 15 15.74 -10.85 -4.56
CA PRO A 15 16.37 -9.59 -4.17
C PRO A 15 15.38 -8.55 -3.63
N VAL A 16 14.09 -8.86 -3.55
CA VAL A 16 13.04 -7.93 -3.11
C VAL A 16 12.52 -8.32 -1.73
N TRP A 17 12.43 -7.34 -0.83
CA TRP A 17 11.74 -7.48 0.45
C TRP A 17 10.43 -6.70 0.42
N SER A 18 9.30 -7.38 0.57
CA SER A 18 7.97 -6.78 0.49
C SER A 18 7.34 -6.60 1.86
N MET A 19 6.88 -5.39 2.14
CA MET A 19 6.15 -5.01 3.36
C MET A 19 4.64 -5.19 3.18
N TRP A 20 3.98 -5.65 4.24
CA TRP A 20 2.53 -5.61 4.39
C TRP A 20 2.14 -5.13 5.79
N LEU A 21 1.14 -4.25 5.88
CA LEU A 21 0.52 -3.92 7.16
C LEU A 21 -0.42 -5.06 7.55
N ALA A 22 -0.02 -5.85 8.54
CA ALA A 22 -0.77 -7.01 9.01
C ALA A 22 -1.87 -6.65 10.03
N GLY A 23 -1.78 -5.47 10.65
CA GLY A 23 -2.84 -4.93 11.51
C GLY A 23 -2.48 -3.56 12.07
N LEU A 24 -3.50 -2.72 12.29
CA LEU A 24 -3.38 -1.44 12.97
C LEU A 24 -4.59 -1.26 13.88
N ASP A 25 -4.36 -1.00 15.16
CA ASP A 25 -5.41 -0.57 16.08
C ASP A 25 -5.73 0.90 15.79
N THR A 26 -6.78 1.12 15.01
CA THR A 26 -7.19 2.45 14.56
C THR A 26 -7.90 3.26 15.64
N GLU A 27 -8.37 2.63 16.72
CA GLU A 27 -8.92 3.36 17.87
C GLU A 27 -7.79 4.04 18.65
N ARG A 28 -6.63 3.39 18.73
CA ARG A 28 -5.45 3.93 19.40
C ARG A 28 -4.52 4.74 18.51
N LEU A 29 -4.47 4.41 17.23
CA LEU A 29 -3.70 5.13 16.21
C LEU A 29 -4.67 5.74 15.18
N PRO A 30 -5.34 6.86 15.53
CA PRO A 30 -6.33 7.47 14.65
C PRO A 30 -5.72 8.11 13.40
N SER A 31 -4.39 8.16 13.29
CA SER A 31 -3.68 8.68 12.12
C SER A 31 -2.59 7.71 11.64
N PHE A 32 -2.21 7.85 10.37
CA PHE A 32 -1.07 7.15 9.78
C PHE A 32 0.29 7.80 10.11
N VAL A 33 0.35 8.79 11.00
CA VAL A 33 1.64 9.36 11.43
C VAL A 33 2.61 8.30 11.98
N PRO A 34 2.17 7.29 12.76
CA PRO A 34 3.03 6.18 13.18
C PRO A 34 3.46 5.29 12.02
N TYR A 35 2.66 5.21 10.95
CA TYR A 35 2.95 4.36 9.77
C TYR A 35 4.29 4.72 9.15
N ARG A 36 4.62 6.02 9.03
CA ARG A 36 5.92 6.45 8.51
C ARG A 36 7.08 5.98 9.37
N ALA A 37 6.98 6.13 10.70
CA ALA A 37 8.02 5.71 11.62
C ALA A 37 8.20 4.18 11.61
N MET A 38 7.10 3.44 11.60
CA MET A 38 7.12 1.98 11.51
C MET A 38 7.69 1.49 10.17
N ALA A 39 7.29 2.11 9.05
CA ALA A 39 7.84 1.81 7.73
C ALA A 39 9.36 2.12 7.65
N GLY A 40 9.82 3.21 8.27
CA GLY A 40 11.24 3.53 8.37
C GLY A 40 12.05 2.42 9.07
N ARG A 41 11.55 1.91 10.20
CA ARG A 41 12.19 0.78 10.91
C ARG A 41 12.26 -0.50 10.08
N ILE A 42 11.28 -0.71 9.23
CA ILE A 42 11.24 -1.87 8.33
C ILE A 42 12.29 -1.72 7.24
N VAL A 43 12.41 -0.52 6.64
CA VAL A 43 13.48 -0.23 5.67
C VAL A 43 14.85 -0.43 6.33
N GLU A 44 15.07 0.09 7.54
CA GLU A 44 16.33 -0.14 8.29
C GLU A 44 16.62 -1.63 8.47
N SER A 45 15.60 -2.41 8.85
CA SER A 45 15.74 -3.86 9.08
C SER A 45 15.99 -4.63 7.78
N ALA A 46 15.35 -4.22 6.68
CA ALA A 46 15.54 -4.81 5.36
C ALA A 46 16.90 -4.44 4.76
N VAL A 47 17.40 -3.22 4.95
CA VAL A 47 18.74 -2.83 4.47
C VAL A 47 19.86 -3.59 5.20
N ALA A 48 19.61 -4.04 6.43
CA ALA A 48 20.53 -4.94 7.14
C ALA A 48 20.57 -6.35 6.54
N THR A 49 19.65 -6.69 5.63
CA THR A 49 19.67 -7.92 4.83
C THR A 49 20.12 -7.60 3.40
N ASP A 50 20.73 -8.56 2.70
CA ASP A 50 21.33 -8.36 1.37
C ASP A 50 20.24 -8.28 0.27
N VAL A 51 19.35 -7.29 0.38
CA VAL A 51 18.23 -7.05 -0.53
C VAL A 51 18.51 -5.80 -1.36
N ALA A 52 18.19 -5.87 -2.66
CA ALA A 52 18.39 -4.76 -3.58
C ALA A 52 17.21 -3.79 -3.59
N THR A 53 16.02 -4.22 -3.14
CA THR A 53 14.80 -3.43 -3.21
C THR A 53 13.88 -3.72 -2.03
N VAL A 54 13.31 -2.67 -1.45
CA VAL A 54 12.24 -2.75 -0.46
C VAL A 54 10.95 -2.27 -1.11
N ASP A 55 10.00 -3.19 -1.30
CA ASP A 55 8.63 -2.87 -1.74
C ASP A 55 7.80 -2.49 -0.51
N LEU A 56 7.35 -1.22 -0.46
CA LEU A 56 6.53 -0.70 0.64
C LEU A 56 5.03 -1.00 0.46
N GLY A 57 4.65 -1.75 -0.56
CA GLY A 57 3.28 -2.13 -0.88
C GLY A 57 2.45 -0.96 -1.42
N ARG A 58 1.14 -1.16 -1.50
CA ARG A 58 0.18 -0.19 -2.07
C ARG A 58 -0.26 0.90 -1.09
N SER A 59 -0.88 1.95 -1.64
CA SER A 59 -1.45 3.09 -0.89
C SER A 59 -0.41 3.96 -0.14
N ASN A 60 -0.84 5.06 0.47
CA ASN A 60 0.00 5.97 1.28
C ASN A 60 1.25 6.51 0.57
N GLY A 61 1.16 6.74 -0.74
CA GLY A 61 2.30 7.14 -1.58
C GLY A 61 2.99 8.43 -1.13
N MET A 62 2.27 9.37 -0.51
CA MET A 62 2.87 10.59 0.06
C MET A 62 3.81 10.29 1.23
N GLU A 63 3.42 9.42 2.17
CA GLU A 63 4.29 9.04 3.30
C GLU A 63 5.49 8.22 2.84
N LYS A 64 5.30 7.35 1.84
CA LYS A 64 6.37 6.52 1.26
C LYS A 64 7.39 7.35 0.48
N ARG A 65 6.96 8.39 -0.23
CA ARG A 65 7.87 9.34 -0.90
C ARG A 65 8.81 10.05 0.08
N LYS A 66 8.34 10.33 1.31
CA LYS A 66 9.19 10.89 2.38
C LYS A 66 10.29 9.92 2.89
N LEU A 67 10.21 8.65 2.49
CA LEU A 67 11.23 7.61 2.73
C LEU A 67 12.10 7.33 1.49
N GLY A 68 11.96 8.13 0.42
CA GLY A 68 12.69 7.95 -0.84
C GLY A 68 12.06 6.95 -1.82
N ALA A 69 10.87 6.43 -1.53
CA ALA A 69 10.19 5.51 -2.43
C ALA A 69 9.70 6.23 -3.70
N TYR A 70 9.83 5.56 -4.84
CA TYR A 70 9.29 5.99 -6.12
C TYR A 70 8.08 5.12 -6.52
N PRO A 71 7.11 5.68 -7.25
CA PRO A 71 5.93 4.91 -7.67
C PRO A 71 6.30 3.89 -8.75
N VAL A 72 5.75 2.67 -8.62
CA VAL A 72 5.81 1.62 -9.63
C VAL A 72 4.39 1.37 -10.15
N PRO A 73 4.14 1.46 -11.47
CA PRO A 73 2.83 1.14 -12.03
C PRO A 73 2.43 -0.31 -11.76
N LEU A 74 1.19 -0.51 -11.34
CA LEU A 74 0.58 -1.84 -11.23
C LEU A 74 -0.52 -1.95 -12.27
N HIS A 75 -0.52 -3.05 -13.01
CA HIS A 75 -1.47 -3.30 -14.09
C HIS A 75 -2.45 -4.40 -13.69
N LEU A 76 -3.74 -4.14 -13.89
CA LEU A 76 -4.78 -5.16 -13.81
C LEU A 76 -5.03 -5.73 -15.20
N ALA A 77 -4.66 -6.99 -15.41
CA ALA A 77 -4.95 -7.70 -16.65
C ALA A 77 -6.34 -8.32 -16.58
N LEU A 78 -7.23 -7.92 -17.50
CA LEU A 78 -8.58 -8.44 -17.60
C LEU A 78 -8.79 -9.13 -18.94
N LYS A 79 -9.46 -10.28 -18.91
CA LYS A 79 -9.93 -10.94 -20.12
C LYS A 79 -11.32 -10.40 -20.47
N ALA A 80 -11.51 -10.03 -21.72
CA ALA A 80 -12.81 -9.71 -22.31
C ALA A 80 -13.02 -10.58 -23.55
N ALA A 81 -14.23 -11.07 -23.73
CA ALA A 81 -14.65 -11.85 -24.89
C ALA A 81 -14.82 -10.97 -26.13
N ASP A 82 -15.22 -9.71 -25.96
CA ASP A 82 -15.45 -8.76 -27.05
C ASP A 82 -15.15 -7.30 -26.67
N ARG A 83 -15.44 -6.39 -27.61
CA ARG A 83 -15.19 -4.94 -27.47
C ARG A 83 -16.11 -4.29 -26.42
N ASP A 84 -17.36 -4.73 -26.32
CA ASP A 84 -18.36 -4.11 -25.45
C ASP A 84 -18.10 -4.50 -23.99
N GLU A 85 -17.76 -5.76 -23.74
CA GLU A 85 -17.31 -6.24 -22.43
C GLU A 85 -16.03 -5.50 -22.00
N ARG A 86 -15.06 -5.33 -22.91
CA ARG A 86 -13.85 -4.55 -22.61
C ARG A 86 -14.17 -3.11 -22.22
N ALA A 87 -15.10 -2.45 -22.92
CA ALA A 87 -15.52 -1.09 -22.59
C ALA A 87 -16.23 -1.02 -21.23
N ALA A 88 -17.08 -2.00 -20.92
CA ALA A 88 -17.78 -2.08 -19.64
C ALA A 88 -16.83 -2.34 -18.46
N LEU A 89 -15.83 -3.22 -18.63
CA LEU A 89 -14.78 -3.48 -17.65
C LEU A 89 -13.93 -2.23 -17.41
N HIS A 90 -13.47 -1.58 -18.49
CA HIS A 90 -12.70 -0.35 -18.39
C HIS A 90 -13.48 0.76 -17.65
N GLY A 91 -14.75 0.96 -18.00
CA GLY A 91 -15.61 1.93 -17.31
C GLY A 91 -15.82 1.58 -15.82
N SER A 92 -15.87 0.30 -15.48
CA SER A 92 -15.99 -0.17 -14.09
C SER A 92 -14.72 0.09 -13.28
N CYS A 93 -13.55 -0.19 -13.86
CA CYS A 93 -12.27 0.14 -13.24
C CYS A 93 -12.10 1.64 -13.02
N LEU A 94 -12.46 2.47 -14.01
CA LEU A 94 -12.38 3.93 -13.89
C LEU A 94 -13.30 4.46 -12.77
N ARG A 95 -14.53 3.93 -12.65
CA ARG A 95 -15.43 4.28 -11.55
C ARG A 95 -14.89 3.87 -10.19
N LEU A 96 -14.27 2.70 -10.07
CA LEU A 96 -13.63 2.26 -8.83
C LEU A 96 -12.50 3.22 -8.45
N GLU A 97 -11.63 3.56 -9.40
CA GLU A 97 -10.54 4.52 -9.19
C GLU A 97 -11.07 5.88 -8.74
N GLN A 98 -12.08 6.43 -9.41
CA GLN A 98 -12.70 7.71 -9.05
C GLN A 98 -13.35 7.67 -7.66
N ARG A 99 -14.00 6.56 -7.27
CA ARG A 99 -14.56 6.41 -5.91
C ARG A 99 -13.46 6.31 -4.84
N CYS A 100 -12.28 5.83 -5.21
CA CYS A 100 -11.10 5.81 -4.36
C CYS A 100 -10.33 7.14 -4.38
N GLN A 101 -10.59 8.05 -5.32
CA GLN A 101 -10.07 9.42 -5.37
C GLN A 101 -11.03 10.38 -4.65
N GLY A 102 -10.85 10.59 -3.35
CA GLY A 102 -11.51 11.70 -2.64
C GLY A 102 -10.49 12.53 -1.83
N PRO A 103 -10.94 13.49 -1.02
CA PRO A 103 -10.04 14.37 -0.28
C PRO A 103 -9.04 13.58 0.60
N GLU A 104 -7.80 14.05 0.66
CA GLU A 104 -6.65 13.37 1.29
C GLU A 104 -6.84 13.11 2.79
N GLU A 105 -7.70 13.89 3.44
CA GLU A 105 -8.00 13.81 4.87
C GLU A 105 -9.02 12.71 5.24
N GLN A 106 -9.72 12.13 4.26
CA GLN A 106 -10.67 11.04 4.47
C GLN A 106 -10.03 9.70 4.11
N LEU A 107 -9.26 9.17 5.06
CA LEU A 107 -8.74 7.80 5.07
C LEU A 107 -9.84 6.79 5.44
N ASP A 108 -10.98 6.87 4.76
CA ASP A 108 -12.07 5.95 4.99
C ASP A 108 -11.70 4.56 4.45
N MET A 109 -12.18 3.51 5.12
CA MET A 109 -11.67 2.13 4.97
C MET A 109 -11.65 1.61 3.52
N THR A 110 -12.50 2.15 2.65
CA THR A 110 -12.65 1.76 1.25
C THR A 110 -11.46 2.11 0.35
N ARG A 111 -10.58 3.04 0.76
CA ARG A 111 -9.31 3.33 0.02
C ARG A 111 -8.16 2.40 0.38
N ARG A 112 -8.34 1.55 1.40
CA ARG A 112 -7.23 0.79 2.01
C ARG A 112 -6.92 -0.54 1.29
N CYS A 113 -7.74 -0.93 0.32
CA CYS A 113 -7.63 -2.24 -0.35
C CYS A 113 -7.41 -2.16 -1.87
N CYS A 114 -7.26 -0.96 -2.44
CA CYS A 114 -6.95 -0.79 -3.86
C CYS A 114 -5.45 -0.51 -4.04
#